data_AF-A0A4V3XDP7-F1
#
_entry.id   AF-A0A4V3XDP7-F1
#
_cell.length_a   1.000
_cell.length_b   1.000
_cell.length_c   1.000
_cell.angle_alpha   90.00
_cell.angle_beta   90.00
_cell.angle_gamma   90.00
#
_symmetry.space_group_name_H-M   'P 1'
#
loop_
_entity.id
_entity.type
_entity.pdbx_description
1 polymer ?
#
loop_
_entity_poly.entity_id
_entity_poly.type
_entity_poly.pdbx_seq_one_letter_code
_entity_poly.pdbx_strand_id
1 'polypeptide(L)'
;MTSSADLKPYIIFGYGSLIWKNPGRVVTLIHKEDWDHFSASDAFPEEDIVWGVAHTIDPAQADEVREYLDYREKDGYTVESTDVYGVVNGEEEALIQGATVYVGRPDNPSFIGSQPIEDLAQRIFRSVGPSGKNSVYLYELANAVRKLAPESFDSHLFALEKRVKELEEETLNRS
;
A
#
# COMPACT_ATOMS: atom_id res chain seq x y z
N MET A 1 -8.84 36.58 13.48
CA MET A 1 -7.68 36.31 12.62
C MET A 1 -6.77 35.38 13.39
N THR A 2 -7.00 34.07 13.25
CA THR A 2 -6.09 33.05 13.76
C THR A 2 -4.83 33.11 12.90
N SER A 3 -3.69 33.40 13.53
CA SER A 3 -2.37 33.42 12.91
C SER A 3 -2.13 32.08 12.19
N SER A 4 -1.64 32.10 10.95
CA SER A 4 -1.30 30.87 10.20
C SER A 4 -0.06 30.14 10.74
N ALA A 5 0.41 30.50 11.93
CA ALA A 5 1.68 30.06 12.50
C ALA A 5 1.61 28.77 13.34
N ASP A 6 0.42 28.24 13.62
CA ASP A 6 0.25 27.07 14.52
C ASP A 6 -0.53 25.89 13.90
N LEU A 7 -0.82 25.92 12.60
CA LEU A 7 -1.47 24.78 11.94
C LEU A 7 -0.41 23.70 11.67
N LYS A 8 -0.52 22.56 12.38
CA LYS A 8 0.28 21.37 12.06
C LYS A 8 0.03 20.97 10.61
N PRO A 9 1.08 20.65 9.83
CA PRO A 9 0.92 20.23 8.45
C PRO A 9 0.08 18.94 8.39
N TYR A 10 -0.87 18.88 7.46
CA TYR A 10 -1.60 17.65 7.19
C TYR A 10 -0.75 16.80 6.24
N ILE A 11 -0.25 15.67 6.74
CA ILE A 11 0.62 14.77 5.99
C ILE A 11 -0.08 13.45 5.78
N ILE A 12 -0.10 12.97 4.54
CA ILE A 12 -0.69 11.67 4.18
C ILE A 12 0.42 10.73 3.71
N PHE A 13 0.49 9.54 4.30
CA PHE A 13 1.37 8.47 3.86
C PHE A 13 0.64 7.53 2.90
N GLY A 14 1.19 7.36 1.70
CA GLY A 14 0.68 6.46 0.66
C GLY A 14 1.64 5.29 0.42
N TYR A 15 1.09 4.08 0.41
CA TYR A 15 1.82 2.80 0.22
C TYR A 15 1.23 1.93 -0.90
N GLY A 16 0.26 2.44 -1.65
CA GLY A 16 -0.45 1.77 -2.73
C GLY A 16 -1.08 2.76 -3.71
N SER A 17 -1.87 2.28 -4.67
CA SER A 17 -2.75 3.19 -5.42
C SER A 17 -4.09 3.29 -4.70
N LEU A 18 -4.48 4.52 -4.43
CA LEU A 18 -5.73 4.84 -3.77
C LEU A 18 -6.97 4.53 -4.68
N ILE A 19 -6.85 3.96 -5.90
CA ILE A 19 -8.01 3.73 -6.81
C ILE A 19 -8.31 2.24 -7.01
N TRP A 20 -9.16 1.60 -6.18
CA TRP A 20 -9.84 0.36 -6.58
C TRP A 20 -11.19 0.14 -5.90
N LYS A 21 -12.14 -0.42 -6.67
CA LYS A 21 -13.34 -1.13 -6.18
C LYS A 21 -13.60 -2.35 -7.08
N ASN A 22 -13.94 -3.51 -6.49
CA ASN A 22 -14.34 -4.80 -7.13
C ASN A 22 -13.22 -5.69 -7.75
N PRO A 23 -13.44 -7.03 -7.87
CA PRO A 23 -12.84 -8.07 -7.04
C PRO A 23 -11.42 -8.49 -7.48
N GLY A 24 -10.54 -7.51 -7.64
CA GLY A 24 -9.10 -7.69 -7.66
C GLY A 24 -8.49 -7.78 -6.26
N ARG A 25 -7.19 -7.51 -6.17
CA ARG A 25 -6.40 -7.40 -4.95
C ARG A 25 -5.69 -6.06 -4.94
N VAL A 26 -5.80 -5.39 -3.82
CA VAL A 26 -5.09 -4.14 -3.51
C VAL A 26 -4.35 -4.30 -2.21
N VAL A 27 -3.42 -3.37 -1.96
CA VAL A 27 -2.60 -3.39 -0.77
C VAL A 27 -3.32 -2.74 0.40
N THR A 28 -2.97 -3.21 1.60
CA THR A 28 -3.32 -2.58 2.87
C THR A 28 -2.16 -2.73 3.83
N LEU A 29 -2.08 -1.88 4.85
CA LEU A 29 -1.14 -2.08 5.97
C LEU A 29 -1.77 -2.98 7.02
N ILE A 30 -0.93 -3.73 7.72
CA ILE A 30 -1.33 -4.57 8.85
C ILE A 30 -0.35 -4.25 9.98
N HIS A 31 -0.86 -3.99 11.19
CA HIS A 31 0.00 -3.81 12.35
C HIS A 31 0.82 -5.06 12.58
N LYS A 32 2.09 -4.92 13.00
CA LYS A 32 2.98 -6.06 13.24
C LYS A 32 2.38 -7.07 14.24
N GLU A 33 1.69 -6.57 15.28
CA GLU A 33 0.99 -7.39 16.28
C GLU A 33 -0.13 -8.26 15.67
N ASP A 34 -0.80 -7.75 14.63
CA ASP A 34 -1.82 -8.49 13.89
C ASP A 34 -1.17 -9.41 12.85
N TRP A 35 -0.08 -8.96 12.21
CA TRP A 35 0.59 -9.68 11.14
C TRP A 35 1.05 -11.07 11.56
N ASP A 36 1.55 -11.22 12.79
CA ASP A 36 1.95 -12.52 13.36
C ASP A 36 0.81 -13.56 13.35
N HIS A 37 -0.44 -13.12 13.36
CA HIS A 37 -1.62 -14.01 13.27
C HIS A 37 -2.01 -14.38 11.84
N PHE A 38 -1.60 -13.58 10.85
CA PHE A 38 -2.00 -13.73 9.45
C PHE A 38 -0.88 -14.17 8.52
N SER A 39 0.38 -14.06 8.93
CA SER A 39 1.57 -14.23 8.07
C SER A 39 1.91 -15.68 7.71
N ALA A 40 1.19 -16.67 8.27
CA ALA A 40 1.52 -18.09 8.15
C ALA A 40 1.59 -18.63 6.70
N SER A 41 0.91 -17.97 5.75
CA SER A 41 0.94 -18.34 4.32
C SER A 41 1.79 -17.39 3.47
N ASP A 42 2.41 -16.39 4.08
CA ASP A 42 3.31 -15.46 3.39
C ASP A 42 4.68 -16.10 3.15
N ALA A 43 5.33 -15.74 2.04
CA ALA A 43 6.66 -16.22 1.71
C ALA A 43 7.77 -15.47 2.47
N PHE A 44 7.47 -14.28 3.00
CA PHE A 44 8.40 -13.36 3.66
C PHE A 44 7.80 -12.82 4.98
N PRO A 45 7.38 -13.69 5.93
CA PRO A 45 6.63 -13.27 7.13
C PRO A 45 7.41 -12.37 8.09
N GLU A 46 8.75 -12.39 8.00
CA GLU A 46 9.65 -11.60 8.85
C GLU A 46 9.98 -10.21 8.25
N GLU A 47 9.56 -9.91 7.02
CA GLU A 47 9.71 -8.57 6.43
C GLU A 47 8.53 -7.68 6.85
N ASP A 48 8.80 -6.63 7.61
CA ASP A 48 7.78 -5.73 8.19
C ASP A 48 7.99 -4.25 7.83
N ILE A 49 8.92 -3.96 6.92
CA ILE A 49 9.17 -2.62 6.41
C ILE A 49 8.28 -2.34 5.21
N VAL A 50 7.57 -1.21 5.22
CA VAL A 50 6.77 -0.75 4.09
C VAL A 50 7.32 0.56 3.52
N TRP A 51 7.60 0.54 2.21
CA TRP A 51 8.04 1.71 1.47
C TRP A 51 6.86 2.51 0.93
N GLY A 52 6.93 3.83 1.02
CA GLY A 52 5.87 4.71 0.54
C GLY A 52 6.30 6.16 0.35
N VAL A 53 5.32 7.03 0.12
CA VAL A 53 5.51 8.48 -0.05
C VAL A 53 4.67 9.23 0.95
N ALA A 54 5.29 10.18 1.66
CA ALA A 54 4.57 11.15 2.48
C ALA A 54 4.29 12.43 1.67
N HIS A 55 3.02 12.82 1.58
CA HIS A 55 2.57 14.05 0.92
C HIS A 55 2.19 15.09 1.96
N THR A 56 2.81 16.27 1.92
CA THR A 56 2.38 17.42 2.73
C THR A 56 1.30 18.20 1.98
N ILE A 57 0.14 18.37 2.61
CA ILE A 57 -1.00 19.08 2.05
C ILE A 57 -1.02 20.51 2.57
N ASP A 58 -1.33 21.46 1.69
CA ASP A 58 -1.56 22.85 2.08
C ASP A 58 -2.68 22.91 3.14
N PRO A 59 -2.45 23.53 4.31
CA PRO A 59 -3.47 23.68 5.33
C PRO A 59 -4.80 24.26 4.83
N ALA A 60 -4.76 25.11 3.80
CA ALA A 60 -5.96 25.68 3.18
C ALA A 60 -6.81 24.64 2.41
N GLN A 61 -6.21 23.52 2.01
CA GLN A 61 -6.86 22.43 1.27
C GLN A 61 -7.07 21.17 2.12
N ALA A 62 -6.61 21.18 3.38
CA ALA A 62 -6.56 19.97 4.20
C ALA A 62 -7.94 19.33 4.42
N ASP A 63 -8.98 20.14 4.63
CA ASP A 63 -10.34 19.65 4.85
C ASP A 63 -10.94 19.03 3.57
N GLU A 64 -10.78 19.68 2.42
CA GLU A 64 -11.23 19.17 1.13
C GLU A 64 -10.53 17.85 0.78
N VAL A 65 -9.21 17.79 0.95
CA VAL A 65 -8.43 16.57 0.67
C VAL A 65 -8.82 15.44 1.62
N ARG A 66 -9.07 15.74 2.91
CA ARG A 66 -9.52 14.75 3.88
C ARG A 66 -10.90 14.21 3.54
N GLU A 67 -11.88 15.07 3.26
CA GLU A 67 -13.23 14.64 2.86
C GLU A 67 -13.20 13.78 1.58
N TYR A 68 -12.36 14.15 0.61
CA TYR A 68 -12.19 13.37 -0.61
C TYR A 68 -11.64 11.97 -0.32
N LEU A 69 -10.60 11.86 0.52
CA LEU A 69 -9.99 10.58 0.88
C LEU A 69 -10.92 9.74 1.76
N ASP A 70 -11.63 10.35 2.71
CA ASP A 70 -12.61 9.65 3.55
C ASP A 70 -13.74 9.05 2.69
N TYR A 71 -14.26 9.80 1.71
CA TYR A 71 -15.26 9.28 0.79
C TYR A 71 -14.75 8.13 -0.08
N ARG A 72 -13.48 8.19 -0.44
CA ARG A 72 -12.81 7.20 -1.30
C ARG A 72 -12.58 5.89 -0.56
N GLU A 73 -12.08 5.98 0.66
CA GLU A 73 -11.62 4.87 1.49
C GLU A 73 -12.72 4.34 2.46
N LYS A 74 -13.93 4.91 2.38
CA LYS A 74 -15.11 4.53 3.20
C LYS A 74 -15.46 3.04 3.21
N ASP A 75 -14.99 2.26 2.24
CA ASP A 75 -15.27 0.83 2.12
C ASP A 75 -14.26 0.01 2.96
N GLY A 76 -14.18 0.34 4.25
CA GLY A 76 -13.53 -0.46 5.30
C GLY A 76 -12.06 -0.14 5.58
N TYR A 77 -11.55 1.00 5.13
CA TYR A 77 -10.30 1.54 5.68
C TYR A 77 -10.59 2.47 6.86
N THR A 78 -9.72 2.42 7.86
CA THR A 78 -9.73 3.28 9.03
C THR A 78 -8.58 4.27 8.93
N VAL A 79 -8.81 5.50 9.37
CA VAL A 79 -7.77 6.54 9.46
C VAL A 79 -6.94 6.30 10.72
N GLU A 80 -5.63 6.20 10.55
CA GLU A 80 -4.66 6.03 11.61
C GLU A 80 -3.50 7.02 11.47
N SER A 81 -2.67 7.10 12.52
CA SER A 81 -1.50 7.98 12.57
C SER A 81 -0.25 7.14 12.80
N THR A 82 0.77 7.33 11.97
CA THR A 82 2.04 6.59 12.06
C THR A 82 3.22 7.52 11.83
N ASP A 83 4.36 7.16 12.42
CA ASP A 83 5.63 7.81 12.12
C ASP A 83 6.21 7.24 10.81
N VAL A 84 6.87 8.10 10.04
CA VAL A 84 7.56 7.73 8.79
C VAL A 84 9.05 7.89 9.01
N TYR A 85 9.76 6.80 8.77
CA TYR A 85 11.19 6.69 9.01
C TYR A 85 11.98 6.84 7.70
N GLY A 86 13.22 7.27 7.83
CA GLY A 86 14.19 7.25 6.74
C GLY A 86 15.61 7.21 7.29
N VAL A 87 16.58 7.02 6.40
CA VAL A 87 18.00 6.92 6.80
C VAL A 87 18.68 8.28 6.69
N VAL A 88 19.16 8.80 7.82
CA VAL A 88 19.93 10.05 7.91
C VAL A 88 21.31 9.70 8.43
N ASN A 89 22.36 10.01 7.66
CA ASN A 89 23.75 9.69 8.02
C ASN A 89 24.01 8.20 8.34
N GLY A 90 23.21 7.28 7.80
CA GLY A 90 23.33 5.85 8.05
C GLY A 90 22.58 5.34 9.28
N GLU A 91 21.85 6.20 9.99
CA GLU A 91 20.99 5.84 11.11
C GLU A 91 19.52 6.02 10.73
N GLU A 92 18.66 5.14 11.23
CA GLU A 92 17.21 5.26 11.06
C GLU A 92 16.67 6.34 11.99
N GLU A 93 15.95 7.32 11.43
CA GLU A 93 15.34 8.41 12.17
C GLU A 93 13.87 8.60 11.75
N ALA A 94 13.01 8.93 12.71
CA ALA A 94 11.63 9.34 12.43
C ALA A 94 11.62 10.73 11.79
N LEU A 95 11.47 10.79 10.47
CA LEU A 95 11.50 12.03 9.69
C LEU A 95 10.18 12.80 9.80
N ILE A 96 9.07 12.08 9.91
CA ILE A 96 7.73 12.66 10.02
C ILE A 96 7.01 11.94 11.15
N GLN A 97 6.50 12.71 12.11
CA GLN A 97 5.71 12.18 13.20
C GLN A 97 4.22 12.35 12.93
N GLY A 98 3.46 11.29 13.18
CA GLY A 98 2.01 11.30 13.11
C GLY A 98 1.41 11.57 11.72
N ALA A 99 2.04 11.05 10.66
CA ALA A 99 1.45 11.07 9.32
C ALA A 99 0.13 10.30 9.30
N THR A 100 -0.86 10.83 8.60
CA THR A 100 -2.16 10.18 8.41
C THR A 100 -2.05 9.06 7.39
N VAL A 101 -2.60 7.90 7.70
CA VAL A 101 -2.61 6.72 6.82
C VAL A 101 -3.96 6.03 6.87
N TYR A 102 -4.38 5.45 5.75
CA TYR A 102 -5.62 4.67 5.65
C TYR A 102 -5.27 3.18 5.74
N VAL A 103 -5.87 2.46 6.68
CA VAL A 103 -5.54 1.05 7.00
C VAL A 103 -6.78 0.18 6.93
N GLY A 104 -6.73 -0.89 6.15
CA GLY A 104 -7.80 -1.89 6.02
C GLY A 104 -7.65 -2.94 7.11
N ARG A 105 -8.33 -2.71 8.23
CA ARG A 105 -8.22 -3.57 9.42
C ARG A 105 -8.75 -4.99 9.18
N PRO A 106 -8.31 -5.99 9.98
CA PRO A 106 -8.76 -7.38 9.82
C PRO A 106 -10.27 -7.62 9.96
N ASP A 107 -11.00 -6.70 10.60
CA ASP A 107 -12.46 -6.74 10.72
C ASP A 107 -13.19 -6.26 9.45
N ASN A 108 -12.47 -5.72 8.46
CA ASN A 108 -13.02 -5.39 7.15
C ASN A 108 -13.47 -6.68 6.42
N PRO A 109 -14.73 -6.78 5.95
CA PRO A 109 -15.21 -7.96 5.21
C PRO A 109 -14.41 -8.28 3.93
N SER A 110 -13.66 -7.31 3.40
CA SER A 110 -12.79 -7.47 2.23
C SER A 110 -11.37 -7.94 2.59
N PHE A 111 -11.04 -8.00 3.88
CA PHE A 111 -9.77 -8.53 4.38
C PHE A 111 -9.76 -10.06 4.26
N ILE A 112 -8.66 -10.59 3.74
CA ILE A 112 -8.54 -12.02 3.42
C ILE A 112 -7.29 -12.67 4.03
N GLY A 113 -6.47 -11.90 4.75
CA GLY A 113 -5.19 -12.34 5.29
C GLY A 113 -4.13 -12.61 4.22
N SER A 114 -3.02 -13.25 4.63
CA SER A 114 -2.00 -13.70 3.67
C SER A 114 -2.53 -14.83 2.79
N GLN A 115 -1.99 -14.92 1.58
CA GLN A 115 -2.24 -16.01 0.65
C GLN A 115 -0.91 -16.47 0.07
N PRO A 116 -0.75 -17.76 -0.28
CA PRO A 116 0.41 -18.20 -1.04
C PRO A 116 0.58 -17.37 -2.32
N ILE A 117 1.83 -17.04 -2.66
CA ILE A 117 2.16 -16.23 -3.85
C ILE A 117 1.51 -16.79 -5.12
N GLU A 118 1.45 -18.12 -5.27
CA GLU A 118 0.81 -18.78 -6.41
C GLU A 118 -0.68 -18.41 -6.53
N ASP A 119 -1.44 -18.58 -5.45
CA ASP A 119 -2.88 -18.36 -5.44
C ASP A 119 -3.20 -16.88 -5.66
N LEU A 120 -2.41 -16.01 -5.03
CA LEU A 120 -2.55 -14.56 -5.17
C LEU A 120 -2.21 -14.10 -6.59
N ALA A 121 -1.13 -14.62 -7.18
CA ALA A 121 -0.72 -14.31 -8.55
C ALA A 121 -1.78 -14.76 -9.55
N GLN A 122 -2.32 -15.98 -9.42
CA GLN A 122 -3.40 -16.44 -10.29
C GLN A 122 -4.64 -15.56 -10.20
N ARG A 123 -4.98 -15.09 -9.00
CA ARG A 123 -6.11 -14.17 -8.80
C ARG A 123 -5.85 -12.84 -9.49
N ILE A 124 -4.68 -12.23 -9.29
CA ILE A 124 -4.32 -10.94 -9.91
C ILE A 124 -4.32 -11.07 -11.44
N PHE A 125 -3.69 -12.13 -11.96
CA PHE A 125 -3.60 -12.40 -13.39
C PHE A 125 -4.98 -12.44 -14.08
N ARG A 126 -5.97 -13.07 -13.45
CA ARG A 126 -7.33 -13.22 -14.00
C ARG A 126 -8.25 -12.03 -13.74
N SER A 127 -7.89 -11.12 -12.84
CA SER A 127 -8.79 -10.07 -12.36
C SER A 127 -8.74 -8.82 -13.25
N VAL A 128 -9.93 -8.35 -13.66
CA VAL A 128 -10.12 -7.11 -14.41
C VAL A 128 -11.26 -6.33 -13.77
N GLY A 129 -11.00 -5.08 -13.41
CA GLY A 129 -12.00 -4.16 -12.88
C GLY A 129 -12.25 -2.97 -13.82
N PRO A 130 -13.08 -1.99 -13.40
CA PRO A 130 -13.37 -0.80 -14.20
C PRO A 130 -12.12 0.02 -14.57
N SER A 131 -11.09 0.00 -13.72
CA SER A 131 -9.80 0.68 -13.94
C SER A 131 -8.82 -0.12 -14.80
N GLY A 132 -9.18 -1.32 -15.26
CA GLY A 132 -8.32 -2.19 -16.06
C GLY A 132 -7.89 -3.47 -15.36
N LYS A 133 -6.82 -4.09 -15.86
CA LYS A 133 -6.26 -5.34 -15.32
C LYS A 133 -5.62 -5.11 -13.96
N ASN A 134 -5.81 -6.03 -13.03
CA ASN A 134 -5.14 -5.97 -11.73
C ASN A 134 -3.61 -6.13 -11.85
N SER A 135 -3.13 -6.85 -12.87
CA SER A 135 -1.68 -6.96 -13.15
C SER A 135 -1.04 -5.61 -13.47
N VAL A 136 -1.75 -4.71 -14.16
CA VAL A 136 -1.24 -3.34 -14.43
C VAL A 136 -0.99 -2.59 -13.13
N TYR A 137 -1.93 -2.64 -12.19
CA TYR A 137 -1.74 -2.04 -10.87
C TYR A 137 -0.54 -2.63 -10.12
N LEU A 138 -0.38 -3.95 -10.13
CA LEU A 138 0.75 -4.62 -9.50
C LEU A 138 2.08 -4.12 -10.07
N TYR A 139 2.16 -3.99 -11.41
CA TYR A 139 3.37 -3.54 -12.09
C TYR A 139 3.68 -2.07 -11.85
N GLU A 140 2.65 -1.21 -11.85
CA GLU A 140 2.80 0.20 -11.51
C GLU A 140 3.30 0.38 -10.07
N LEU A 141 2.73 -0.38 -9.12
CA LEU A 141 3.18 -0.36 -7.73
C LEU A 141 4.62 -0.85 -7.59
N ALA A 142 4.98 -1.99 -8.17
CA ALA A 142 6.34 -2.51 -8.14
C ALA A 142 7.35 -1.52 -8.76
N ASN A 143 6.97 -0.86 -9.86
CA ASN A 143 7.79 0.18 -10.47
C ASN A 143 7.89 1.45 -9.63
N ALA A 144 6.83 1.82 -8.90
CA ALA A 144 6.85 2.95 -7.98
C ALA A 144 7.79 2.66 -6.81
N VAL A 145 7.67 1.49 -6.19
CA VAL A 145 8.52 1.06 -5.06
C VAL A 145 9.99 1.12 -5.46
N ARG A 146 10.40 0.52 -6.58
CA ARG A 146 11.78 0.57 -7.09
C ARG A 146 12.37 1.98 -7.26
N LYS A 147 11.53 3.01 -7.36
CA LYS A 147 11.94 4.41 -7.60
C LYS A 147 11.95 5.25 -6.33
N LEU A 148 11.54 4.70 -5.18
CA LEU A 148 11.44 5.46 -3.92
C LEU A 148 12.83 5.78 -3.37
N ALA A 149 13.68 4.77 -3.24
CA ALA A 149 15.04 4.91 -2.72
C ALA A 149 15.97 3.79 -3.24
N PRO A 150 17.30 3.96 -3.26
CA PRO A 150 18.24 2.91 -3.66
C PRO A 150 18.06 1.58 -2.90
N GLU A 151 17.70 1.67 -1.63
CA GLU A 151 17.46 0.55 -0.71
C GLU A 151 16.02 0.02 -0.75
N SER A 152 15.11 0.70 -1.46
CA SER A 152 13.71 0.29 -1.52
C SER A 152 13.54 -1.07 -2.18
N PHE A 153 13.13 -2.04 -1.38
CA PHE A 153 12.96 -3.42 -1.82
C PHE A 153 11.84 -4.08 -1.02
N ASP A 154 10.95 -4.77 -1.72
CA ASP A 154 9.82 -5.49 -1.15
C ASP A 154 9.79 -6.89 -1.77
N SER A 155 10.22 -7.89 -0.99
CA SER A 155 10.35 -9.26 -1.50
C SER A 155 9.01 -9.85 -1.91
N HIS A 156 7.96 -9.59 -1.13
CA HIS A 156 6.61 -10.08 -1.40
C HIS A 156 6.09 -9.52 -2.72
N LEU A 157 6.13 -8.19 -2.88
CA LEU A 157 5.67 -7.49 -4.08
C LEU A 157 6.40 -7.95 -5.33
N PHE A 158 7.72 -8.10 -5.27
CA PHE A 158 8.52 -8.51 -6.43
C PHE A 158 8.40 -9.99 -6.76
N ALA A 159 8.24 -10.87 -5.76
CA ALA A 159 7.90 -12.27 -6.00
C ALA A 159 6.55 -12.41 -6.69
N LEU A 160 5.56 -11.62 -6.24
CA LEU A 160 4.22 -11.59 -6.82
C LEU A 160 4.24 -11.06 -8.26
N GLU A 161 4.94 -9.94 -8.51
CA GLU A 161 5.13 -9.41 -9.87
C GLU A 161 5.76 -10.44 -10.80
N LYS A 162 6.86 -11.09 -10.35
CA LYS A 162 7.54 -12.11 -11.14
C LYS A 162 6.58 -13.24 -11.52
N ARG A 163 5.82 -13.75 -10.55
CA ARG A 163 4.92 -14.87 -10.80
C ARG A 163 3.78 -14.52 -11.75
N VAL A 164 3.22 -13.29 -11.67
CA VAL A 164 2.19 -12.84 -12.61
C VAL A 164 2.74 -12.73 -14.04
N LYS A 165 3.99 -12.27 -14.22
CA LYS A 165 4.64 -12.24 -15.54
C LYS A 165 4.84 -13.64 -16.12
N GLU A 166 5.26 -14.60 -15.30
CA GLU A 166 5.41 -16.01 -15.72
C GLU A 166 4.06 -16.59 -16.19
N LEU A 167 2.95 -16.30 -15.47
CA LEU A 167 1.60 -16.71 -15.88
C LEU A 167 1.17 -16.11 -17.25
N GLU A 168 1.53 -14.84 -17.49
CA GLU A 168 1.30 -14.17 -18.77
C GLU A 168 2.08 -14.86 -19.91
N GLU A 169 3.36 -15.17 -19.70
CA GLU A 169 4.22 -15.88 -20.66
C GLU A 169 3.75 -17.30 -20.94
N GLU A 170 3.38 -18.06 -19.90
CA GLU A 170 2.81 -19.41 -20.03
C GLU A 170 1.54 -19.42 -20.89
N THR A 171 0.71 -18.38 -20.77
CA THR A 171 -0.52 -18.24 -21.54
C THR A 171 -0.22 -17.93 -23.01
N LEU A 172 0.72 -17.02 -23.28
CA LEU A 172 1.16 -16.67 -24.63
C LEU A 172 1.77 -17.88 -25.35
N ASN A 173 2.57 -18.70 -24.67
CA ASN A 173 3.20 -19.88 -25.25
C ASN A 173 2.22 -21.04 -25.53
N ARG A 174 1.01 -20.98 -24.97
CA ARG A 174 -0.06 -21.97 -25.20
C ARG A 174 -1.08 -21.51 -26.26
N SER A 175 -0.99 -20.26 -26.71
CA SER A 175 -1.88 -19.61 -27.68
C SER A 175 -1.36 -19.77 -29.11
#